data_AF-A0ABC8RA01-F1
#
_entry.id   AF-A0ABC8RA01-F1
#
_cell.length_a   1.000
_cell.length_b   1.000
_cell.length_c   1.000
_cell.angle_alpha   90.00
_cell.angle_beta   90.00
_cell.angle_gamma   90.00
#
_symmetry.space_group_name_H-M   'P 1'
#
loop_
_entity.id
_entity.type
_entity.pdbx_description
1 polymer ?
#
loop_
_entity_poly.entity_id
_entity_poly.type
_entity_poly.pdbx_seq_one_letter_code
_entity_poly.pdbx_strand_id
1 'polypeptide(L)' 'MMKDMTENPSKWEGRKILFIHTGGLLGLFDKAEQMASIVGNWRKFEILDSIPREDGVGKMF' A
#
# COMPACT_ATOMS: atom_id res chain seq x y z
N MET A 1 -2.85 -1.45 -12.83
CA MET A 1 -3.26 -2.34 -11.72
C MET A 1 -4.65 -1.98 -11.20
N MET A 2 -4.87 -0.80 -10.62
CA MET A 2 -6.20 -0.39 -10.11
C MET A 2 -7.33 -0.52 -11.13
N LYS A 3 -7.10 -0.01 -12.35
CA LYS A 3 -8.02 -0.18 -13.47
C LYS A 3 -8.40 -1.65 -13.73
N ASP A 4 -7.44 -2.57 -13.70
CA ASP A 4 -7.67 -4.01 -13.89
C ASP A 4 -8.46 -4.63 -12.73
N MET A 5 -8.26 -4.14 -11.50
CA MET A 5 -9.05 -4.59 -10.35
C MET A 5 -10.50 -4.14 -10.43
N THR A 6 -10.73 -2.92 -10.94
CA THR A 6 -12.09 -2.39 -11.17
C THR A 6 -12.79 -3.10 -12.32
N GLU A 7 -12.08 -3.34 -13.42
CA GLU A 7 -12.66 -3.97 -14.62
C GLU A 7 -12.83 -5.49 -14.47
N ASN A 8 -12.01 -6.16 -13.65
CA ASN A 8 -12.01 -7.63 -13.51
C ASN A 8 -12.03 -8.10 -12.04
N PRO A 9 -13.02 -7.72 -11.21
CA PRO A 9 -12.99 -7.94 -9.76
C PRO A 9 -12.89 -9.43 -9.35
N SER A 10 -13.54 -10.34 -10.07
CA SER A 10 -13.52 -11.79 -9.77
C SER A 10 -12.12 -12.42 -9.85
N LYS A 11 -11.22 -11.85 -10.66
CA LYS A 11 -9.83 -12.30 -10.76
C LYS A 11 -9.06 -12.04 -9.47
N TRP A 12 -9.47 -11.03 -8.70
CA TRP A 12 -8.75 -10.53 -7.53
C TRP A 12 -9.39 -10.93 -6.19
N GLU A 13 -10.60 -11.50 -6.22
CA GLU A 13 -11.25 -12.05 -5.04
C GLU A 13 -10.38 -13.10 -4.32
N GLY A 14 -10.33 -13.00 -2.99
CA GLY A 14 -9.57 -13.91 -2.13
C GLY A 14 -8.04 -13.78 -2.21
N ARG A 15 -7.50 -12.91 -3.08
CA ARG A 15 -6.04 -12.72 -3.21
C ARG A 15 -5.52 -11.71 -2.19
N LYS A 16 -4.33 -11.98 -1.64
CA LYS A 16 -3.58 -11.01 -0.84
C LYS A 16 -2.65 -10.22 -1.76
N ILE A 17 -2.72 -8.89 -1.69
CA ILE A 17 -1.93 -7.99 -2.54
C ILE A 17 -1.05 -7.13 -1.63
N LEU A 18 0.26 -7.10 -1.90
CA LEU A 18 1.21 -6.22 -1.24
C LEU A 18 1.50 -5.04 -2.15
N PHE A 19 1.22 -3.83 -1.66
CA PHE A 19 1.59 -2.59 -2.33
C PHE A 19 2.87 -2.05 -1.74
N ILE A 20 3.91 -1.94 -2.57
CA ILE A 20 5.19 -1.33 -2.19
C ILE A 20 5.30 -0.03 -2.97
N HIS A 21 5.38 1.08 -2.24
CA HIS A 21 5.69 2.38 -2.81
C HIS A 21 7.17 2.66 -2.59
N THR A 22 7.92 2.80 -3.68
CA THR A 22 9.37 3.03 -3.67
C THR A 22 9.71 4.50 -3.97
N GLY A 23 8.82 5.44 -3.62
CA GLY A 23 9.01 6.87 -3.86
C GLY A 23 8.79 7.70 -2.60
N GLY A 24 8.90 9.02 -2.72
CA GLY A 24 8.68 9.94 -1.60
C GLY A 24 7.25 9.95 -1.06
N LEU A 25 7.08 10.49 0.16
CA LEU A 25 5.85 10.50 0.95
C LEU A 25 4.59 10.97 0.18
N LEU A 26 4.77 11.94 -0.73
CA LEU A 26 3.68 12.53 -1.53
C LEU A 26 3.00 11.51 -2.45
N GLY A 27 3.73 10.53 -2.99
CA GLY A 27 3.15 9.51 -3.85
C GLY A 27 2.33 8.45 -3.10
N LEU A 28 2.50 8.36 -1.77
CA LEU A 28 1.82 7.38 -0.92
C LEU A 28 0.40 7.85 -0.56
N PHE A 29 0.25 9.14 -0.21
CA PHE A 29 -1.02 9.72 0.21
C PHE A 29 -2.06 9.69 -0.91
N ASP A 30 -1.67 10.12 -2.11
CA ASP A 30 -2.55 10.13 -3.28
C ASP A 30 -3.04 8.73 -3.65
N LYS A 31 -2.17 7.71 -3.52
CA LYS A 31 -2.56 6.34 -3.86
C LYS A 31 -3.43 5.72 -2.80
N ALA A 32 -3.15 5.93 -1.52
CA ALA A 32 -3.94 5.38 -0.42
C ALA A 32 -5.42 5.80 -0.52
N GLU A 33 -5.71 7.07 -0.80
CA GLU A 33 -7.08 7.54 -1.04
C GLU A 33 -7.72 6.91 -2.27
N GLN A 34 -6.98 6.78 -3.38
CA GLN A 34 -7.48 6.09 -4.57
C GLN A 34 -7.77 4.61 -4.31
N MET A 35 -7.06 3.95 -3.39
CA MET A 35 -7.32 2.55 -3.04
C MET A 35 -8.52 2.41 -2.10
N ALA A 36 -8.74 3.39 -1.21
CA ALA A 36 -9.77 3.33 -0.19
C ALA A 36 -11.18 3.12 -0.78
N SER A 37 -11.45 3.67 -1.97
CA SER A 37 -12.74 3.51 -2.67
C SER A 37 -12.93 2.12 -3.30
N ILE A 38 -11.84 1.40 -3.57
CA ILE A 38 -11.84 0.08 -4.23
C ILE A 38 -11.78 -1.05 -3.18
N VAL A 39 -11.05 -0.81 -2.09
CA VAL A 39 -10.78 -1.82 -1.06
C VAL A 39 -11.72 -1.59 0.12
N GLY A 40 -12.88 -2.26 0.11
CA GLY A 40 -13.79 -2.26 1.25
C GLY A 40 -13.12 -2.86 2.50
N ASN A 41 -13.40 -2.28 3.67
CA ASN A 41 -12.85 -2.71 4.97
C ASN A 41 -11.31 -2.74 5.05
N TRP A 42 -10.63 -1.74 4.48
CA TRP A 42 -9.19 -1.59 4.65
C TRP A 42 -8.84 -0.98 6.02
N ARG A 43 -7.65 -1.31 6.53
CA ARG A 43 -7.07 -0.68 7.72
C ARG A 43 -5.65 -0.24 7.40
N LYS A 44 -5.33 1.02 7.69
CA LYS A 44 -3.95 1.50 7.60
C LYS A 44 -3.15 0.82 8.71
N PHE A 45 -2.12 0.07 8.34
CA PHE A 45 -1.16 -0.42 9.32
C PHE A 45 -0.13 0.68 9.56
N GLU A 46 -0.20 1.32 10.72
CA GLU A 46 0.79 2.31 11.12
C GLU A 46 1.93 1.58 11.81
N ILE A 47 3.10 1.53 11.16
CA ILE A 47 4.33 1.13 11.82
C ILE A 47 4.71 2.31 12.71
N LEU A 48 4.51 2.15 14.02
CA LEU A 48 5.00 3.11 15.00
C LEU A 48 6.52 3.24 14.81
N ASP A 49 7.02 4.47 14.70
CA ASP A 49 8.47 4.79 14.64
C ASP A 49 9.25 4.29 15.88
N SER A 50 8.61 3.56 16.80
CA SER A 50 9.21 2.93 17.97
C SER A 50 10.06 1.69 17.66
N ILE A 51 10.05 1.17 16.42
CA ILE A 51 11.06 0.20 16.00
C ILE A 51 12.35 0.98 15.76
N PRO A 52 13.42 0.74 16.55
CA PRO A 52 14.68 1.43 16.35
C PRO A 52 15.12 1.23 14.90
N ARG A 53 15.26 2.34 14.17
CA ARG A 53 15.88 2.31 12.85
C ARG A 53 17.35 1.93 13.09
N GLU A 54 17.70 0.68 12.88
CA GLU A 54 19.10 0.28 12.83
C GLU A 54 19.72 0.93 11.60
N ASP A 55 20.67 1.83 11.83
CA ASP A 55 21.48 2.41 10.77
C ASP A 55 22.14 1.27 9.96
N GLY A 56 21.68 1.07 8.73
CA GLY A 56 22.23 0.08 7.80
C GLY A 56 21.26 -1.03 7.38
N VAL A 57 20.10 -1.21 8.03
CA VAL A 57 19.09 -2.18 7.60
C VAL A 57 17.86 -1.44 7.04
N GLY A 58 17.63 -1.57 5.73
CA GLY A 58 16.42 -1.04 5.08
C GLY A 58 16.52 0.36 4.50
N LYS A 59 17.72 0.92 4.35
CA LYS A 59 17.94 2.15 3.57
C LYS A 59 17.86 1.83 2.07
N MET A 60 16.64 1.73 1.53
CA MET A 60 16.42 1.81 0.09
C MET A 60 15.78 3.16 -0.19
N PHE A 61 16.54 4.00 -0.88
CA PHE A 61 16.19 5.33 -1.37
C PHE A 61 14.85 5.35 -2.11
#